data_AF-A0A7X3P021-F1
#
_entry.id   AF-A0A7X3P021-F1
#
_cell.length_a   1.000
_cell.length_b   1.000
_cell.length_c   1.000
_cell.angle_alpha   90.00
_cell.angle_beta   90.00
_cell.angle_gamma   90.00
#
_symmetry.space_group_name_H-M   'P 1'
#
loop_
_entity.id
_entity.type
_entity.pdbx_description
1 polymer ?
#
loop_
_entity_poly.entity_id
_entity_poly.type
_entity_poly.pdbx_seq_one_letter_code
_entity_poly.pdbx_strand_id
1 'polypeptide(L)'
;MQQSPAGRSFLDPAILARIGNLELIAKFVVEGFISGLHKSPYHGFSVEFSQYRQYMPGDDPKHIDWKAYARTDRYYIKQFEEETNLNCYLLLDASESMLHPIDEAQVDDPTIEESGTGQKLTKLRYASFLIASLAYFMAKQRDAVGFAYFDDTLRQYLPARSSTSHLHSILLTLETLQTAKSTRMGMPLHQIAERLTKRGLVLFVSDLYDAGDIDGQSEVIEGLEHLRYEGHEVIVFHVLAHQELAFADFEAGRSAEALIRFIDSENDAEIITTPQAIQESYLNNFNEFL
;
A
#
# COMPACT_ATOMS: atom_id res chain seq x y z
N MET A 1 22.64 -15.87 18.36
CA MET A 1 22.55 -15.80 16.89
C MET A 1 21.26 -16.46 16.46
N GLN A 2 20.16 -15.70 16.43
CA GLN A 2 18.87 -16.20 15.93
C GLN A 2 18.89 -16.10 14.41
N GLN A 3 18.71 -17.23 13.73
CA GLN A 3 18.57 -17.27 12.28
C GLN A 3 17.25 -16.61 11.90
N SER A 4 17.32 -15.46 11.22
CA SER A 4 16.14 -14.84 10.60
C SER A 4 15.53 -15.82 9.59
N PRO A 5 14.20 -16.02 9.60
CA PRO A 5 13.56 -16.90 8.63
C PRO A 5 13.80 -16.34 7.23
N ALA A 6 14.27 -17.19 6.30
CA ALA A 6 14.70 -16.83 4.95
C ALA A 6 13.70 -15.95 4.17
N GLY A 7 12.41 -15.96 4.53
CA GLY A 7 11.37 -15.11 3.95
C GLY A 7 11.50 -13.61 4.22
N ARG A 8 12.07 -13.17 5.35
CA ARG A 8 12.17 -11.74 5.69
C ARG A 8 13.16 -10.98 4.81
N SER A 9 14.18 -11.66 4.29
CA SER A 9 15.19 -11.04 3.43
C SER A 9 14.65 -10.61 2.07
N PHE A 10 13.53 -11.17 1.62
CA PHE A 10 12.99 -10.90 0.27
C PHE A 10 12.01 -9.73 0.20
N LEU A 11 11.62 -9.19 1.35
CA LEU A 11 10.73 -8.02 1.48
C LEU A 11 11.48 -6.77 1.97
N ASP A 12 12.81 -6.82 2.00
CA ASP A 12 13.64 -5.68 2.38
C ASP A 12 13.42 -4.54 1.36
N PRO A 13 12.89 -3.37 1.82
CA PRO A 13 12.66 -2.23 0.95
C PRO A 13 13.91 -1.76 0.19
N ALA A 14 15.09 -1.90 0.78
CA ALA A 14 16.36 -1.54 0.14
C ALA A 14 16.68 -2.48 -1.03
N ILE A 15 16.34 -3.77 -0.92
CA ILE A 15 16.50 -4.73 -2.02
C ILE A 15 15.46 -4.49 -3.11
N LEU A 16 14.21 -4.21 -2.74
CA LEU A 16 13.16 -3.89 -3.71
C LEU A 16 13.48 -2.61 -4.48
N ALA A 17 14.01 -1.58 -3.82
CA ALA A 17 14.39 -0.33 -4.45
C ALA A 17 15.40 -0.50 -5.60
N ARG A 18 16.29 -1.50 -5.49
CA ARG A 18 17.30 -1.85 -6.51
C ARG A 18 16.71 -2.53 -7.74
N ILE A 19 15.53 -3.14 -7.61
CA ILE A 19 14.82 -3.77 -8.72
C ILE A 19 14.06 -2.65 -9.45
N GLY A 20 14.66 -2.02 -10.46
CA GLY A 20 14.08 -0.84 -11.12
C GLY A 20 12.76 -1.05 -11.89
N ASN A 21 12.16 -2.24 -11.87
CA ASN A 21 10.91 -2.55 -12.56
C ASN A 21 9.83 -2.93 -11.54
N LEU A 22 8.76 -2.14 -11.50
CA LEU A 22 7.70 -2.26 -10.51
C LEU A 22 6.88 -3.54 -10.67
N GLU A 23 6.70 -4.01 -11.91
CA GLU A 23 6.02 -5.28 -12.21
C GLU A 23 6.78 -6.46 -11.63
N LEU A 24 8.11 -6.47 -11.78
CA LEU A 24 8.97 -7.51 -11.20
C LEU A 24 8.89 -7.47 -9.68
N ILE A 25 9.02 -6.29 -9.05
CA ILE A 25 8.86 -6.14 -7.58
C ILE A 25 7.53 -6.73 -7.12
N ALA A 26 6.43 -6.27 -7.73
CA ALA A 26 5.09 -6.68 -7.34
C ALA A 26 4.93 -8.20 -7.44
N LYS A 27 5.39 -8.78 -8.56
CA LYS A 27 5.39 -10.22 -8.77
C LYS A 27 6.24 -10.95 -7.74
N PHE A 28 7.45 -10.49 -7.46
CA PHE A 28 8.37 -11.10 -6.48
C PHE A 28 7.78 -11.09 -5.06
N VAL A 29 7.24 -9.95 -4.62
CA VAL A 29 6.59 -9.81 -3.30
C VAL A 29 5.41 -10.77 -3.18
N VAL A 30 4.53 -10.79 -4.18
CA VAL A 30 3.31 -11.61 -4.17
C VAL A 30 3.62 -13.10 -4.27
N GLU A 31 4.53 -13.52 -5.15
CA GLU A 31 4.94 -14.91 -5.26
C GLU A 31 5.68 -15.41 -4.01
N GLY A 32 6.52 -14.56 -3.40
CA GLY A 32 7.18 -14.86 -2.13
C GLY A 32 6.19 -15.01 -0.97
N PHE A 33 5.18 -14.15 -0.88
CA PHE A 33 4.12 -14.24 0.11
C PHE A 33 3.28 -15.51 -0.05
N ILE A 34 2.85 -15.84 -1.27
CA ILE A 34 2.07 -17.04 -1.56
C ILE A 34 2.88 -18.32 -1.30
N SER A 35 4.16 -18.35 -1.67
CA SER A 35 5.03 -19.49 -1.38
C SER A 35 5.31 -19.66 0.13
N GLY A 36 5.38 -18.56 0.88
CA GLY A 36 5.56 -18.56 2.34
C GLY A 36 4.32 -18.95 3.15
N LEU A 37 3.11 -18.79 2.60
CA LEU A 37 1.83 -19.16 3.23
C LEU A 37 1.69 -20.67 3.51
N HIS A 38 2.54 -21.52 2.93
CA HIS A 38 2.58 -22.96 3.24
C HIS A 38 3.05 -23.29 4.68
N LYS A 39 3.34 -22.29 5.53
CA LYS A 39 3.62 -22.47 6.98
C LYS A 39 2.93 -21.43 7.88
N SER A 40 1.66 -21.09 7.61
CA SER A 40 0.81 -20.39 8.59
C SER A 40 -0.22 -21.35 9.20
N PRO A 41 -0.41 -21.37 10.54
CA PRO A 41 -1.49 -22.12 11.19
C PRO A 41 -2.84 -21.41 11.14
N TYR A 42 -2.94 -20.22 10.53
CA TYR A 42 -4.18 -19.49 10.35
C TYR A 42 -4.70 -19.63 8.91
N HIS A 43 -5.84 -20.32 8.80
CA HIS A 43 -6.64 -20.48 7.59
C HIS A 43 -7.10 -19.10 7.09
N GLY A 44 -6.55 -18.64 5.98
CA GLY A 44 -6.99 -17.44 5.27
C GLY A 44 -7.02 -17.74 3.77
N PHE A 45 -8.24 -17.79 3.23
CA PHE A 45 -8.63 -17.69 1.82
C PHE A 45 -7.59 -18.13 0.78
N SER A 46 -7.53 -19.45 0.53
CA SER A 46 -6.96 -20.01 -0.70
C SER A 46 -8.10 -20.47 -1.60
N VAL A 47 -8.25 -19.79 -2.74
CA VAL A 47 -9.12 -20.14 -3.85
C VAL A 47 -8.26 -20.94 -4.84
N GLU A 48 -8.26 -22.26 -4.70
CA GLU A 48 -7.83 -23.19 -5.76
C GLU A 48 -9.01 -24.07 -6.23
N PHE A 49 -9.17 -24.14 -7.54
CA PHE A 49 -10.15 -24.90 -8.32
C PHE A 49 -10.78 -26.09 -7.58
N SER A 50 -12.09 -26.00 -7.36
CA SER A 50 -12.83 -26.96 -6.58
C SER A 50 -13.24 -28.22 -7.38
N GLN A 51 -13.02 -29.36 -6.75
CA GLN A 51 -13.13 -30.71 -7.28
C GLN A 51 -14.60 -31.09 -7.58
N TYR A 52 -14.82 -32.07 -8.49
CA TYR A 52 -16.13 -32.74 -8.54
C TYR A 52 -16.34 -33.52 -7.24
N ARG A 53 -17.38 -33.14 -6.49
CA ARG A 53 -17.80 -33.87 -5.29
C ARG A 53 -18.99 -34.76 -5.62
N GLN A 54 -19.00 -35.98 -5.08
CA GLN A 54 -20.19 -36.83 -5.15
C GLN A 54 -21.32 -36.19 -4.34
N TYR A 55 -22.53 -36.17 -4.91
CA TYR A 55 -23.73 -35.68 -4.25
C TYR A 55 -23.98 -36.39 -2.92
N MET A 56 -24.28 -35.62 -1.87
CA MET A 56 -24.74 -36.14 -0.59
C MET A 56 -26.16 -35.63 -0.29
N PRO A 57 -26.98 -36.41 0.44
CA PRO A 57 -28.27 -35.94 0.91
C PRO A 57 -28.12 -34.65 1.73
N GLY A 58 -28.77 -33.57 1.29
CA GLY A 58 -28.66 -32.23 1.87
C GLY A 58 -28.11 -31.19 0.88
N ASP A 59 -27.48 -31.62 -0.20
CA ASP A 59 -27.01 -30.72 -1.25
C ASP A 59 -28.16 -30.26 -2.19
N ASP A 60 -28.10 -29.02 -2.69
CA ASP A 60 -29.08 -28.48 -3.65
C ASP A 60 -28.97 -29.22 -5.01
N PRO A 61 -30.03 -29.93 -5.46
CA PRO A 61 -30.04 -30.66 -6.72
C PRO A 61 -29.81 -29.79 -7.96
N LYS A 62 -29.97 -28.46 -7.87
CA LYS A 62 -29.72 -27.53 -8.98
C LYS A 62 -28.26 -27.52 -9.45
N HIS A 63 -27.32 -27.88 -8.58
CA HIS A 63 -25.89 -27.89 -8.88
C HIS A 63 -25.38 -29.24 -9.42
N ILE A 64 -26.28 -30.20 -9.68
CA ILE A 64 -25.92 -31.50 -10.27
C ILE A 64 -25.48 -31.31 -11.73
N ASP A 65 -24.31 -31.86 -12.06
CA ASP A 65 -23.83 -31.92 -13.44
C ASP A 65 -24.44 -33.13 -14.16
N TRP A 66 -25.50 -32.88 -14.95
CA TRP A 66 -26.17 -33.91 -15.73
C TRP A 66 -25.29 -34.53 -16.84
N LYS A 67 -24.25 -33.83 -17.31
CA LYS A 67 -23.29 -34.39 -18.29
C LYS A 67 -22.31 -35.34 -17.62
N ALA A 68 -21.85 -35.03 -16.41
CA ALA A 68 -21.04 -35.94 -15.61
C ALA A 68 -21.84 -37.21 -15.27
N TYR A 69 -23.11 -37.04 -14.86
CA TYR A 69 -24.04 -38.15 -14.64
C TYR A 69 -24.17 -39.05 -15.88
N ALA A 70 -24.43 -38.46 -17.05
CA ALA A 70 -24.58 -39.23 -18.30
C ALA A 70 -23.35 -40.06 -18.71
N ARG A 71 -22.16 -39.76 -18.17
CA ARG A 71 -20.91 -40.48 -18.46
C ARG A 71 -20.52 -41.50 -17.39
N THR A 72 -20.95 -41.29 -16.15
CA THR A 72 -20.43 -42.02 -14.98
C THR A 72 -21.50 -42.74 -14.16
N ASP A 73 -22.78 -42.47 -14.45
CA ASP A 73 -23.95 -42.97 -13.72
C ASP A 73 -23.90 -42.65 -12.22
N ARG A 74 -23.19 -41.58 -11.87
CA ARG A 74 -23.02 -41.08 -10.50
C ARG A 74 -23.35 -39.60 -10.45
N TYR A 75 -24.03 -39.20 -9.39
CA TYR A 75 -24.37 -37.80 -9.15
C TYR A 75 -23.14 -37.05 -8.66
N TYR A 76 -22.66 -36.13 -9.49
CA TYR A 76 -21.62 -35.18 -9.13
C TYR A 76 -22.22 -33.79 -9.05
N ILE A 77 -21.80 -33.04 -8.04
CA ILE A 77 -22.12 -31.63 -7.89
C ILE A 77 -20.93 -30.83 -8.39
N LYS A 78 -21.24 -29.82 -9.21
CA LYS A 78 -20.26 -28.83 -9.59
C LYS A 78 -20.15 -27.83 -8.45
N GLN A 79 -19.09 -27.93 -7.65
CA GLN A 79 -18.76 -26.89 -6.68
C GLN A 79 -18.14 -25.73 -7.47
N PHE A 80 -18.78 -24.57 -7.39
CA PHE A 80 -18.25 -23.33 -7.94
C PHE A 80 -17.37 -22.71 -6.86
N GLU A 81 -16.15 -22.32 -7.18
CA GLU A 81 -15.46 -21.32 -6.35
C GLU A 81 -16.27 -20.04 -6.46
N GLU A 82 -16.59 -19.44 -5.32
CA GLU A 82 -17.04 -18.06 -5.31
C GLU A 82 -15.89 -17.22 -5.90
N GLU A 83 -16.04 -16.80 -7.15
CA GLU A 83 -15.29 -15.67 -7.67
C GLU A 83 -15.69 -14.48 -6.78
N THR A 84 -14.75 -13.98 -5.98
CA THR A 84 -14.94 -12.69 -5.32
C THR A 84 -15.16 -11.66 -6.42
N ASN A 85 -16.35 -11.05 -6.45
CA ASN A 85 -16.59 -9.88 -7.28
C ASN A 85 -16.11 -8.63 -6.52
N LEU A 86 -14.91 -8.69 -5.93
CA LEU A 86 -14.37 -7.61 -5.12
C LEU A 86 -13.91 -6.49 -6.06
N ASN A 87 -14.38 -5.27 -5.79
CA ASN A 87 -13.75 -4.05 -6.33
C ASN A 87 -12.79 -3.54 -5.26
N CYS A 88 -11.50 -3.52 -5.58
CA CYS A 88 -10.47 -2.91 -4.74
C CYS A 88 -10.08 -1.56 -5.33
N TYR A 89 -10.07 -0.51 -4.52
CA TYR A 89 -9.68 0.84 -4.90
C TYR A 89 -8.44 1.23 -4.11
N LEU A 90 -7.35 1.43 -4.84
CA LEU A 90 -6.06 1.80 -4.29
C LEU A 90 -5.91 3.32 -4.35
N LEU A 91 -5.85 3.98 -3.20
CA LEU A 91 -5.68 5.42 -3.08
C LEU A 91 -4.29 5.72 -2.53
N LEU A 92 -3.52 6.53 -3.24
CA LEU A 92 -2.17 6.92 -2.84
C LEU A 92 -2.10 8.44 -2.63
N ASP A 93 -1.65 8.83 -1.45
CA ASP A 93 -1.21 10.18 -1.19
C ASP A 93 0.19 10.41 -1.79
N ALA A 94 0.31 11.48 -2.57
CA ALA A 94 1.51 11.92 -3.27
C ALA A 94 1.92 13.35 -2.86
N SER A 95 1.56 13.74 -1.63
CA SER A 95 2.02 14.95 -0.94
C SER A 95 3.56 15.03 -0.82
N GLU A 96 4.07 16.22 -0.51
CA GLU A 96 5.51 16.45 -0.34
C GLU A 96 6.09 15.70 0.88
N SER A 97 5.30 15.53 1.95
CA SER A 97 5.69 14.74 3.13
C SER A 97 6.01 13.28 2.77
N MET A 98 5.31 12.72 1.77
CA MET A 98 5.60 11.38 1.24
C MET A 98 6.94 11.30 0.50
N LEU A 99 7.58 12.41 0.11
CA LEU A 99 8.93 12.39 -0.45
C LEU A 99 10.04 12.21 0.61
N HIS A 100 9.70 12.19 1.90
CA HIS A 100 10.69 11.98 2.96
C HIS A 100 11.50 10.69 2.72
N PRO A 101 12.85 10.74 2.81
CA PRO A 101 13.69 9.57 2.67
C PRO A 101 13.46 8.59 3.83
N ILE A 102 13.39 7.29 3.54
CA ILE A 102 13.31 6.24 4.56
C ILE A 102 14.72 5.79 4.97
N ASP A 103 15.71 5.96 4.08
CA ASP A 103 17.04 5.40 4.26
C ASP A 103 18.14 6.43 3.95
N GLU A 104 18.83 6.89 5.00
CA GLU A 104 20.21 7.39 4.94
C GLU A 104 21.18 6.43 5.65
N ALA A 105 20.88 5.12 5.70
CA ALA A 105 21.88 4.17 6.18
C ALA A 105 23.10 4.25 5.25
N GLN A 106 24.20 4.67 5.84
CA GLN A 106 25.54 4.60 5.26
C GLN A 106 25.73 3.20 4.65
N VAL A 107 25.76 3.15 3.31
CA VAL A 107 26.36 2.02 2.62
C VAL A 107 27.86 2.19 2.79
N ASP A 108 28.41 1.74 3.91
CA ASP A 108 29.85 1.66 4.20
C ASP A 108 30.54 0.55 3.38
N ASP A 109 30.08 0.29 2.16
CA ASP A 109 30.74 -0.62 1.23
C ASP A 109 31.17 0.13 -0.04
N PRO A 110 32.45 0.54 -0.12
CA PRO A 110 32.99 1.26 -1.28
C PRO A 110 33.16 0.37 -2.52
N THR A 111 32.76 -0.90 -2.49
CA THR A 111 32.75 -1.79 -3.68
C THR A 111 31.40 -1.81 -4.39
N ILE A 112 30.36 -1.17 -3.84
CA ILE A 112 29.00 -1.17 -4.39
C ILE A 112 28.79 0.12 -5.19
N GLU A 113 29.55 0.28 -6.27
CA GLU A 113 29.26 1.29 -7.29
C GLU A 113 28.00 0.89 -8.08
N GLU A 114 27.03 1.81 -8.07
CA GLU A 114 26.14 2.14 -9.19
C GLU A 114 25.54 0.98 -9.99
N SER A 115 24.82 0.07 -9.33
CA SER A 115 24.04 -0.95 -10.04
C SER A 115 22.56 -0.86 -9.70
N GLY A 116 21.86 0.02 -10.44
CA GLY A 116 20.40 0.03 -10.61
C GLY A 116 19.70 1.25 -10.02
N THR A 117 19.47 2.29 -10.84
CA THR A 117 18.70 3.52 -10.54
C THR A 117 18.94 4.07 -9.12
N GLY A 118 20.03 4.79 -8.89
CA GLY A 118 20.43 5.36 -7.59
C GLY A 118 19.50 6.43 -7.00
N GLN A 119 18.18 6.20 -7.00
CA GLN A 119 17.19 7.03 -6.32
C GLN A 119 17.08 6.57 -4.87
N LYS A 120 17.21 7.53 -3.94
CA LYS A 120 16.97 7.32 -2.51
C LYS A 120 15.57 6.73 -2.31
N LEU A 121 15.44 5.77 -1.39
CA LEU A 121 14.14 5.20 -1.02
C LEU A 121 13.36 6.24 -0.21
N THR A 122 12.18 6.63 -0.70
CA THR A 122 11.27 7.57 -0.03
C THR A 122 9.98 6.87 0.41
N LYS A 123 9.21 7.50 1.30
CA LYS A 123 7.88 7.00 1.72
C LYS A 123 6.96 6.74 0.52
N LEU A 124 6.96 7.65 -0.45
CA LEU A 124 6.19 7.54 -1.68
C LEU A 124 6.63 6.33 -2.51
N ARG A 125 7.94 6.10 -2.66
CA ARG A 125 8.44 4.95 -3.43
C ARG A 125 8.12 3.62 -2.74
N TYR A 126 8.21 3.58 -1.42
CA TYR A 126 7.77 2.42 -0.63
C TYR A 126 6.26 2.17 -0.77
N ALA A 127 5.45 3.24 -0.69
CA ALA A 127 4.02 3.18 -0.92
C ALA A 127 3.68 2.70 -2.34
N SER A 128 4.41 3.13 -3.37
CA SER A 128 4.26 2.62 -4.74
C SER A 128 4.55 1.13 -4.84
N PHE A 129 5.55 0.59 -4.11
CA PHE A 129 5.78 -0.85 -4.04
C PHE A 129 4.60 -1.57 -3.40
N LEU A 130 4.07 -1.04 -2.30
CA LEU A 130 2.89 -1.59 -1.64
C LEU A 130 1.67 -1.62 -2.57
N ILE A 131 1.35 -0.48 -3.21
CA ILE A 131 0.24 -0.38 -4.16
C ILE A 131 0.43 -1.35 -5.34
N ALA A 132 1.63 -1.42 -5.92
CA ALA A 132 1.91 -2.31 -7.03
C ALA A 132 1.75 -3.79 -6.66
N SER A 133 2.27 -4.19 -5.50
CA SER A 133 2.12 -5.55 -4.98
C SER A 133 0.64 -5.89 -4.73
N LEU A 134 -0.13 -4.99 -4.13
CA LEU A 134 -1.56 -5.18 -3.92
C LEU A 134 -2.33 -5.24 -5.24
N ALA A 135 -2.04 -4.35 -6.19
CA ALA A 135 -2.67 -4.35 -7.51
C ALA A 135 -2.41 -5.67 -8.26
N TYR A 136 -1.16 -6.15 -8.22
CA TYR A 136 -0.78 -7.42 -8.83
C TYR A 136 -1.48 -8.60 -8.14
N PHE A 137 -1.58 -8.57 -6.81
CA PHE A 137 -2.28 -9.60 -6.04
C PHE A 137 -3.76 -9.68 -6.41
N MET A 138 -4.47 -8.55 -6.42
CA MET A 138 -5.90 -8.49 -6.79
C MET A 138 -6.10 -8.94 -8.24
N ALA A 139 -5.26 -8.47 -9.17
CA ALA A 139 -5.33 -8.88 -10.57
C ALA A 139 -5.07 -10.40 -10.75
N LYS A 140 -4.19 -11.00 -9.94
CA LYS A 140 -3.93 -12.45 -9.95
C LYS A 140 -5.15 -13.24 -9.47
N GLN A 141 -5.91 -12.69 -8.52
CA GLN A 141 -7.18 -13.25 -8.05
C GLN A 141 -8.36 -12.96 -8.99
N ARG A 142 -8.13 -12.20 -10.08
CA ARG A 142 -9.13 -11.73 -11.05
C ARG A 142 -10.14 -10.73 -10.47
N ASP A 143 -9.83 -10.14 -9.32
CA ASP A 143 -10.59 -9.04 -8.75
C ASP A 143 -10.41 -7.76 -9.58
N ALA A 144 -11.39 -6.86 -9.52
CA ALA A 144 -11.29 -5.57 -10.18
C ALA A 144 -10.46 -4.61 -9.31
N VAL A 145 -9.37 -4.07 -9.85
CA VAL A 145 -8.54 -3.09 -9.16
C VAL A 145 -8.67 -1.73 -9.83
N GLY A 146 -8.94 -0.69 -9.05
CA GLY A 146 -8.88 0.71 -9.45
C GLY A 146 -7.76 1.41 -8.71
N PHE A 147 -7.27 2.52 -9.26
CA PHE A 147 -6.16 3.27 -8.69
C PHE A 147 -6.41 4.77 -8.81
N ALA A 148 -6.13 5.52 -7.75
CA ALA A 148 -6.08 6.97 -7.78
C ALA A 148 -4.89 7.46 -6.96
N TYR A 149 -4.31 8.57 -7.40
CA TYR A 149 -3.38 9.30 -6.56
C TYR A 149 -3.71 10.79 -6.60
N PHE A 150 -3.36 11.46 -5.51
CA PHE A 150 -3.68 12.85 -5.28
C PHE A 150 -2.61 13.52 -4.43
N ASP A 151 -2.62 14.84 -4.47
CA ASP A 151 -1.88 15.73 -3.57
C ASP A 151 -2.87 16.77 -3.03
N ASP A 152 -2.74 18.05 -3.38
CA ASP A 152 -3.76 19.07 -3.16
C ASP A 152 -5.00 18.90 -4.05
N THR A 153 -4.87 18.08 -5.09
CA THR A 153 -5.89 17.83 -6.10
C THR A 153 -5.88 16.38 -6.54
N LEU A 154 -7.02 15.89 -7.03
CA LEU A 154 -7.07 14.58 -7.68
C LEU A 154 -6.28 14.62 -9.00
N ARG A 155 -5.08 14.03 -9.00
CA ARG A 155 -4.17 14.03 -10.17
C ARG A 155 -4.57 13.01 -11.22
N GLN A 156 -4.84 11.77 -10.79
CA GLN A 156 -5.25 10.71 -11.71
C GLN A 156 -6.25 9.75 -11.05
N TYR A 157 -7.18 9.27 -11.86
CA TYR A 157 -8.16 8.27 -11.47
C TYR A 157 -8.30 7.21 -12.58
N LEU A 158 -8.09 5.96 -12.19
CA LEU A 158 -8.26 4.76 -13.00
C LEU A 158 -9.39 3.93 -12.37
N PRO A 159 -10.54 3.76 -13.05
CA PRO A 159 -11.68 3.03 -12.49
C PRO A 159 -11.38 1.53 -12.37
N ALA A 160 -11.99 0.86 -11.40
CA ALA A 160 -11.72 -0.54 -11.13
C ALA A 160 -12.02 -1.48 -12.31
N ARG A 161 -11.00 -2.23 -12.76
CA ARG A 161 -11.07 -3.22 -13.84
C ARG A 161 -10.14 -4.40 -13.54
N SER A 162 -10.50 -5.58 -14.04
CA SER A 162 -9.74 -6.84 -13.81
C SER A 162 -8.84 -7.26 -14.97
N SER A 163 -8.61 -6.38 -15.97
CA SER A 163 -7.79 -6.75 -17.13
C SER A 163 -6.29 -6.58 -16.87
N THR A 164 -5.47 -7.44 -17.47
CA THR A 164 -4.00 -7.37 -17.38
C THR A 164 -3.44 -6.06 -17.95
N SER A 165 -4.00 -5.57 -19.06
CA SER A 165 -3.62 -4.25 -19.61
C SER A 165 -3.93 -3.11 -18.65
N HIS A 166 -4.97 -3.24 -17.83
CA HIS A 166 -5.28 -2.26 -16.79
C HIS A 166 -4.25 -2.28 -15.68
N LEU A 167 -3.81 -3.45 -15.22
CA LEU A 167 -2.71 -3.57 -14.26
C LEU A 167 -1.44 -2.87 -14.78
N HIS A 168 -1.04 -3.10 -16.03
CA HIS A 168 0.11 -2.38 -16.61
C HIS A 168 -0.10 -0.85 -16.63
N SER A 169 -1.33 -0.38 -16.84
CA SER A 169 -1.63 1.06 -16.79
C SER A 169 -1.44 1.64 -15.39
N ILE A 170 -1.82 0.88 -14.34
CA ILE A 170 -1.59 1.24 -12.94
C ILE A 170 -0.08 1.29 -12.65
N LEU A 171 0.66 0.24 -13.03
CA LEU A 171 2.10 0.16 -12.80
C LEU A 171 2.87 1.30 -13.49
N LEU A 172 2.53 1.61 -14.75
CA LEU A 172 3.12 2.73 -15.47
C LEU A 172 2.80 4.07 -14.77
N THR A 173 1.57 4.23 -14.27
CA THR A 173 1.18 5.45 -13.54
C THR A 173 2.02 5.62 -12.28
N LEU A 174 2.27 4.53 -11.54
CA LEU A 174 3.11 4.54 -10.34
C LEU A 174 4.59 4.86 -10.64
N GLU A 175 5.08 4.49 -11.82
CA GLU A 175 6.44 4.85 -12.26
C GLU A 175 6.57 6.33 -12.68
N THR A 176 5.46 6.96 -13.09
CA THR A 176 5.43 8.36 -13.56
C THR A 176 4.68 9.30 -12.63
N LEU A 177 4.63 9.00 -11.32
CA LEU A 177 3.96 9.86 -10.35
C LEU A 177 4.55 11.27 -10.36
N GLN A 178 3.66 12.25 -10.23
CA GLN A 178 4.02 13.66 -10.07
C GLN A 178 3.53 14.09 -8.71
N THR A 179 4.39 14.79 -7.96
CA THR A 179 4.06 15.39 -6.67
C THR A 179 3.97 16.90 -6.82
N ALA A 180 3.14 17.54 -6.00
CA ALA A 180 3.14 18.98 -5.83
C ALA A 180 3.41 19.36 -4.38
N LYS A 181 3.74 20.63 -4.16
CA LYS A 181 4.17 21.18 -2.86
C LYS A 181 3.06 21.31 -1.80
N SER A 182 1.80 20.98 -2.11
CA SER A 182 0.68 21.32 -1.22
C SER A 182 0.03 20.07 -0.63
N THR A 183 -0.13 20.09 0.69
CA THR A 183 -0.63 18.98 1.53
C THR A 183 -2.06 19.23 2.00
N ARG A 184 -3.02 19.39 1.08
CA ARG A 184 -4.45 19.48 1.45
C ARG A 184 -5.20 18.28 0.92
N MET A 185 -5.46 17.30 1.79
CA MET A 185 -5.94 15.97 1.39
C MET A 185 -7.47 15.81 1.40
N GLY A 186 -8.22 16.68 2.10
CA GLY A 186 -9.67 16.56 2.27
C GLY A 186 -10.48 16.63 0.97
N MET A 187 -10.29 17.69 0.18
CA MET A 187 -11.02 17.88 -1.08
C MET A 187 -10.83 16.72 -2.09
N PRO A 188 -9.61 16.20 -2.34
CA PRO A 188 -9.42 15.04 -3.19
C PRO A 188 -10.18 13.79 -2.73
N LEU A 189 -10.23 13.50 -1.43
CA LEU A 189 -10.92 12.32 -0.91
C LEU A 189 -12.43 12.37 -1.15
N HIS A 190 -13.06 13.53 -0.98
CA HIS A 190 -14.47 13.72 -1.35
C HIS A 190 -14.71 13.55 -2.85
N GLN A 191 -13.84 14.11 -3.70
CA GLN A 191 -13.95 13.92 -5.16
C GLN A 191 -13.79 12.46 -5.59
N ILE A 192 -12.96 11.69 -4.86
CA ILE A 192 -12.81 10.26 -5.07
C ILE A 192 -14.08 9.52 -4.64
N ALA A 193 -14.63 9.83 -3.47
CA ALA A 193 -15.87 9.23 -2.97
C ALA A 193 -17.02 9.36 -3.99
N GLU A 194 -17.19 10.54 -4.59
CA GLU A 194 -18.22 10.77 -5.63
C GLU A 194 -18.01 9.96 -6.93
N ARG A 195 -16.75 9.59 -7.24
CA ARG A 195 -16.40 8.83 -8.46
C ARG A 195 -16.50 7.32 -8.25
N LEU A 196 -16.51 6.86 -7.01
CA LEU A 196 -16.58 5.46 -6.62
C LEU A 196 -18.03 4.97 -6.69
N THR A 197 -18.44 4.52 -7.87
CA THR A 197 -19.84 4.12 -8.13
C THR A 197 -20.22 2.73 -7.64
N LYS A 198 -19.24 1.88 -7.30
CA LYS A 198 -19.49 0.51 -6.84
C LYS A 198 -18.84 0.31 -5.49
N ARG A 199 -19.59 -0.29 -4.57
CA ARG A 199 -19.07 -0.71 -3.26
C ARG A 199 -17.88 -1.65 -3.43
N GLY A 200 -16.96 -1.56 -2.49
CA GLY A 200 -15.71 -2.29 -2.53
C GLY A 200 -14.79 -1.93 -1.38
N LEU A 201 -13.61 -2.53 -1.40
CA LEU A 201 -12.53 -2.27 -0.47
C LEU A 201 -11.73 -1.06 -0.96
N VAL A 202 -11.51 -0.08 -0.10
CA VAL A 202 -10.66 1.08 -0.34
C VAL A 202 -9.42 0.93 0.52
N LEU A 203 -8.25 0.88 -0.11
CA LEU A 203 -6.95 0.85 0.55
C LEU A 203 -6.32 2.23 0.36
N PHE A 204 -6.28 3.00 1.43
CA PHE A 204 -5.68 4.34 1.43
C PHE A 204 -4.27 4.30 2.01
N VAL A 205 -3.28 4.79 1.28
CA VAL A 205 -1.87 4.80 1.69
C VAL A 205 -1.38 6.24 1.79
N SER A 206 -1.04 6.67 3.00
CA SER A 206 -0.61 8.04 3.32
C SER A 206 0.16 8.07 4.65
N ASP A 207 0.93 9.12 4.88
CA ASP A 207 1.51 9.45 6.18
C ASP A 207 0.57 10.29 7.07
N LEU A 208 -0.62 10.64 6.57
CA LEU A 208 -1.71 11.34 7.28
C LEU A 208 -1.33 12.69 7.88
N TYR A 209 -0.17 13.26 7.50
CA TYR A 209 0.19 14.61 7.89
C TYR A 209 -0.67 15.57 7.06
N ASP A 210 -1.76 16.07 7.65
CA ASP A 210 -2.62 17.06 7.03
C ASP A 210 -2.46 18.42 7.74
N ALA A 211 -2.15 19.45 6.96
CA ALA A 211 -2.11 20.84 7.41
C ALA A 211 -3.51 21.41 7.75
N GLY A 212 -4.56 20.67 7.40
CA GLY A 212 -5.96 21.08 7.38
C GLY A 212 -6.72 21.01 8.70
N ASP A 213 -6.08 20.80 9.85
CA ASP A 213 -6.75 20.85 11.16
C ASP A 213 -7.24 22.27 11.49
N ILE A 214 -8.41 22.62 10.94
CA ILE A 214 -9.16 23.81 11.32
C ILE A 214 -10.23 23.34 12.31
N ASP A 215 -10.14 23.83 13.55
CA ASP A 215 -11.17 23.65 14.58
C ASP A 215 -11.46 22.18 15.00
N GLY A 216 -10.46 21.28 14.92
CA GLY A 216 -10.55 19.92 15.47
C GLY A 216 -11.34 18.91 14.63
N GLN A 217 -11.64 19.24 13.37
CA GLN A 217 -12.17 18.30 12.37
C GLN A 217 -11.14 18.13 11.25
N SER A 218 -10.48 16.98 11.20
CA SER A 218 -9.57 16.62 10.12
C SER A 218 -10.38 16.36 8.84
N GLU A 219 -10.13 17.14 7.77
CA GLU A 219 -10.81 16.97 6.48
C GLU A 219 -10.59 15.55 5.90
N VAL A 220 -9.45 14.93 6.22
CA VAL A 220 -9.17 13.53 5.86
C VAL A 220 -10.16 12.58 6.52
N ILE A 221 -10.48 12.77 7.80
CA ILE A 221 -11.45 11.93 8.51
C ILE A 221 -12.83 12.07 7.85
N GLU A 222 -13.27 13.29 7.54
CA GLU A 222 -14.54 13.51 6.84
C GLU A 222 -14.56 12.83 5.46
N GLY A 223 -13.45 12.88 4.72
CA GLY A 223 -13.26 12.16 3.46
C GLY A 223 -13.42 10.64 3.61
N LEU A 224 -12.79 10.05 4.63
CA LEU A 224 -12.88 8.62 4.92
C LEU A 224 -14.27 8.22 5.42
N GLU A 225 -14.92 9.06 6.21
CA GLU A 225 -16.30 8.85 6.67
C GLU A 225 -17.28 8.88 5.49
N HIS A 226 -17.10 9.78 4.53
CA HIS A 226 -17.90 9.83 3.31
C HIS A 226 -17.75 8.52 2.50
N LEU A 227 -16.53 8.01 2.34
CA LEU A 227 -16.30 6.70 1.70
C LEU A 227 -17.03 5.57 2.43
N ARG A 228 -16.96 5.54 3.77
CA ARG A 228 -17.67 4.53 4.57
C ARG A 228 -19.19 4.67 4.47
N TYR A 229 -19.70 5.90 4.43
CA TYR A 229 -21.13 6.20 4.28
C TYR A 229 -21.69 5.65 2.95
N GLU A 230 -20.93 5.76 1.86
CA GLU A 230 -21.27 5.17 0.56
C GLU A 230 -21.18 3.61 0.54
N GLY A 231 -20.75 3.01 1.66
CA GLY A 231 -20.74 1.56 1.87
C GLY A 231 -19.43 0.89 1.46
N HIS A 232 -18.32 1.64 1.42
CA HIS A 232 -16.99 1.09 1.24
C HIS A 232 -16.40 0.59 2.57
N GLU A 233 -15.66 -0.51 2.50
CA GLU A 233 -14.74 -0.90 3.57
C GLU A 233 -13.44 -0.14 3.36
N VAL A 234 -12.97 0.60 4.37
CA VAL A 234 -11.80 1.46 4.25
C VAL A 234 -10.70 0.93 5.17
N ILE A 235 -9.52 0.68 4.60
CA ILE A 235 -8.31 0.33 5.32
C ILE A 235 -7.27 1.41 5.02
N VAL A 236 -6.66 1.94 6.07
CA VAL A 236 -5.60 2.94 5.96
C VAL A 236 -4.25 2.29 6.28
N PHE A 237 -3.29 2.45 5.38
CA PHE A 237 -1.89 2.13 5.59
C PHE A 237 -1.15 3.43 5.92
N HIS A 238 -0.87 3.61 7.21
CA HIS A 238 -0.08 4.71 7.71
C HIS A 238 1.40 4.47 7.42
N VAL A 239 2.00 5.25 6.52
CA VAL A 239 3.40 5.10 6.10
C VAL A 239 4.28 6.08 6.86
N LEU A 240 5.15 5.55 7.74
CA LEU A 240 6.04 6.35 8.58
C LEU A 240 7.49 5.90 8.39
N ALA A 241 8.41 6.86 8.32
CA ALA A 241 9.84 6.58 8.29
C ALA A 241 10.36 6.29 9.72
N HIS A 242 11.41 5.48 9.83
CA HIS A 242 12.02 5.18 11.12
C HIS A 242 12.57 6.44 11.82
N GLN A 243 13.12 7.36 11.03
CA GLN A 243 13.63 8.65 11.52
C GLN A 243 12.52 9.50 12.14
N GLU A 244 11.28 9.44 11.63
CA GLU A 244 10.12 10.12 12.20
C GLU A 244 9.71 9.44 13.52
N LEU A 245 9.59 8.12 13.55
CA LEU A 245 9.19 7.38 14.76
C LEU A 245 10.19 7.51 15.92
N ALA A 246 11.49 7.45 15.62
CA ALA A 246 12.54 7.40 16.62
C ALA A 246 13.19 8.77 16.90
N PHE A 247 12.87 9.79 16.09
CA PHE A 247 13.60 11.05 16.04
C PHE A 247 15.13 10.81 16.03
N ALA A 248 15.57 9.93 15.14
CA ALA A 248 16.93 9.38 15.11
C ALA A 248 17.75 9.92 13.93
N ASP A 249 19.06 9.72 13.99
CA ASP A 249 20.03 9.97 12.91
C ASP A 249 20.29 11.43 12.50
N PHE A 250 19.64 12.41 13.14
CA PHE A 250 19.94 13.84 12.91
C PHE A 250 21.36 14.26 13.31
N GLU A 251 21.97 13.54 14.27
CA GLU A 251 23.32 13.78 14.81
C GLU A 251 24.42 12.93 14.17
N ALA A 252 24.07 12.02 13.25
CA ALA A 252 25.05 11.14 12.61
C ALA A 252 26.13 11.96 11.88
N GLY A 253 27.38 11.84 12.34
CA GLY A 253 28.52 12.59 11.80
C GLY A 253 28.58 14.08 12.20
N ARG A 254 27.77 14.54 13.15
CA ARG A 254 27.74 15.92 13.65
C ARG A 254 28.06 15.97 15.16
N SER A 255 28.50 17.14 15.63
CA SER A 255 28.65 17.38 17.08
C SER A 255 27.26 17.41 17.72
N ALA A 256 27.14 16.94 18.96
CA ALA A 256 25.91 17.01 19.75
C ALA A 256 25.34 18.43 19.88
N GLU A 257 26.20 19.46 19.77
CA GLU A 257 25.82 20.88 19.84
C GLU A 257 25.59 21.51 18.45
N ALA A 258 25.63 20.73 17.37
CA ALA A 258 25.43 21.27 16.03
C ALA A 258 24.01 21.80 15.88
N LEU A 259 23.89 23.08 15.51
CA LEU A 259 22.62 23.67 15.12
C LEU A 259 22.20 23.07 13.77
N ILE A 260 21.01 22.49 13.76
CA ILE A 260 20.37 21.97 12.56
C ILE A 260 19.21 22.89 12.21
N ARG A 261 19.11 23.18 10.91
CA ARG A 261 17.95 23.87 10.35
C ARG A 261 16.95 22.83 9.90
N PHE A 262 15.86 22.72 10.65
CA PHE A 262 14.66 21.99 10.26
C PHE A 262 13.84 22.90 9.36
N ILE A 263 13.40 22.35 8.23
CA ILE A 263 12.54 23.05 7.26
C ILE A 263 11.26 22.23 7.19
N ASP A 264 10.13 22.87 7.48
CA ASP A 264 8.81 22.29 7.31
C ASP A 264 8.54 22.05 5.82
N SER A 265 8.15 20.83 5.46
CA SER A 265 7.83 20.43 4.08
C SER A 265 6.59 21.12 3.52
N GLU A 266 5.76 21.74 4.35
CA GLU A 266 4.45 22.27 3.92
C GLU A 266 4.45 23.78 3.71
N ASN A 267 5.15 24.52 4.58
CA ASN A 267 5.09 25.98 4.63
C ASN A 267 6.47 26.65 4.57
N ASP A 268 7.53 25.88 4.32
CA ASP A 268 8.94 26.32 4.30
C ASP A 268 9.36 27.02 5.63
N ALA A 269 8.66 26.81 6.75
CA ALA A 269 9.04 27.37 8.04
C ALA A 269 10.36 26.76 8.52
N GLU A 270 11.26 27.62 8.99
CA GLU A 270 12.58 27.21 9.42
C GLU A 270 12.69 27.30 10.95
N ILE A 271 13.15 26.22 11.57
CA ILE A 271 13.54 26.19 12.98
C ILE A 271 15.02 25.81 13.04
N ILE A 272 15.83 26.68 13.64
CA ILE A 272 17.26 26.43 13.86
C ILE A 272 17.45 26.09 15.34
N THR A 273 17.77 24.83 15.63
CA THR A 273 17.91 24.33 17.00
C THR A 273 18.85 23.12 17.05
N THR A 274 19.22 22.68 18.25
CA THR A 274 19.84 21.36 18.44
C THR A 274 18.75 20.28 18.46
N PRO A 275 18.99 19.08 17.91
CA PRO A 275 18.02 17.98 17.92
C PRO A 275 17.52 17.61 19.32
N GLN A 276 18.44 17.54 20.29
CA GLN A 276 18.11 17.21 21.69
C GLN A 276 17.10 18.18 22.31
N ALA A 277 17.13 19.46 21.93
CA ALA A 277 16.25 20.47 22.50
C ALA A 277 14.79 20.32 22.07
N ILE A 278 14.53 19.67 20.93
CA ILE A 278 13.18 19.49 20.38
C ILE A 278 12.71 18.04 20.40
N GLN A 279 13.61 17.07 20.60
CA GLN A 279 13.30 15.64 20.56
C GLN A 279 12.13 15.25 21.47
N GLU A 280 12.14 15.69 22.73
CA GLU A 280 11.08 15.35 23.69
C GLU A 280 9.73 15.93 23.27
N SER A 281 9.70 17.21 22.88
CA SER A 281 8.47 17.86 22.41
C SER A 281 7.94 17.23 21.12
N TYR A 282 8.84 16.88 20.19
CA TYR A 282 8.48 16.22 18.95
C TYR A 282 7.87 14.85 19.22
N LEU A 283 8.54 14.01 20.00
CA LEU A 283 8.05 12.66 20.31
C LEU A 283 6.72 12.70 21.08
N ASN A 284 6.51 13.67 21.96
CA ASN A 284 5.24 13.84 22.65
C ASN A 284 4.11 14.18 21.67
N ASN A 285 4.31 15.19 20.81
CA ASN A 285 3.31 15.58 19.81
C ASN A 285 3.05 14.45 18.80
N PHE A 286 4.10 13.76 18.37
CA PHE A 286 4.00 12.66 17.43
C PHE A 286 3.26 11.44 18.01
N ASN A 287 3.45 11.13 19.29
CA ASN A 287 2.68 10.08 19.97
C ASN A 287 1.22 10.48 20.24
N GLU A 288 0.90 11.77 20.33
CA GLU A 288 -0.49 12.25 20.41
C GLU A 288 -1.20 12.16 19.04
N PHE A 289 -0.45 12.31 17.96
CA PHE A 289 -0.92 12.18 16.59
C PHE A 289 -1.25 10.73 16.17
N LEU A 290 -0.52 9.72 16.68
CA LEU A 290 -0.71 8.29 16.38
C LEU A 290 -1.93 7.66 17.08
#